data_AF-D4JCS4-F1
#
_entry.id   AF-D4JCS4-F1
#
_cell.length_a   1.000
_cell.length_b   1.000
_cell.length_c   1.000
_cell.angle_alpha   90.00
_cell.angle_beta   90.00
_cell.angle_gamma   90.00
#
_symmetry.space_group_name_H-M   'P 1'
#
loop_
_entity.id
_entity.type
_entity.pdbx_description
1 polymer ?
#
loop_
_entity_poly.entity_id
_entity_poly.type
_entity_poly.pdbx_seq_one_letter_code
_entity_poly.pdbx_strand_id
1 'polypeptide(L)' 'MKKALLITPMSKNIIQDDSYDYIGVDSGALLLMEAKIPMRFAVGDFDSMTEDEFQRLQGTCQIIRHPVTKK' A
#
# COMPACT_ATOMS: atom_id res chain seq x y z
N MET A 1 12.40 15.87 -10.15
CA MET A 1 11.38 14.80 -10.20
C MET A 1 11.32 14.14 -8.84
N LYS A 2 10.13 14.01 -8.25
CA LYS A 2 9.94 13.22 -7.02
C LYS A 2 9.99 11.74 -7.39
N LYS A 3 10.64 10.91 -6.59
CA LYS A 3 10.76 9.46 -6.84
C LYS A 3 9.56 8.76 -6.19
N ALA A 4 9.08 7.67 -6.79
CA ALA A 4 8.07 6.83 -6.19
C ALA A 4 8.70 5.54 -5.65
N LEU A 5 8.28 5.09 -4.47
CA LEU A 5 8.71 3.84 -3.87
C LEU A 5 7.50 2.90 -3.74
N LEU A 6 7.56 1.76 -4.44
CA LEU A 6 6.51 0.75 -4.40
C LEU A 6 6.84 -0.26 -3.30
N ILE A 7 5.94 -0.43 -2.35
CA ILE A 7 6.07 -1.39 -1.26
C ILE A 7 5.18 -2.59 -1.57
N THR A 8 5.81 -3.74 -1.70
CA THR A 8 5.15 -5.02 -1.98
C THR A 8 5.07 -5.85 -0.70
N PRO A 9 4.24 -6.92 -0.65
CA PRO A 9 4.05 -7.72 0.57
C PRO A 9 5.34 -8.31 1.16
N MET A 10 6.37 -8.53 0.36
CA MET A 10 7.64 -9.14 0.79
C MET A 10 8.73 -8.12 1.14
N SER A 11 8.42 -6.82 1.12
CA SER A 11 9.36 -5.77 1.47
C SER A 11 9.74 -5.86 2.96
N LYS A 12 11.04 -5.91 3.27
CA LYS A 12 11.54 -6.08 4.65
C LYS A 12 12.10 -4.81 5.28
N ASN A 13 12.73 -3.95 4.47
CA ASN A 13 13.37 -2.72 4.93
C ASN A 13 12.80 -1.56 4.13
N ILE A 14 11.84 -0.85 4.71
CA ILE A 14 11.27 0.36 4.12
C ILE A 14 12.14 1.52 4.57
N ILE A 15 12.86 2.13 3.63
CA ILE A 15 13.60 3.37 3.89
C ILE A 15 12.57 4.48 3.98
N GLN A 16 12.53 5.19 5.10
CA GLN A 16 11.68 6.37 5.28
C GLN A 16 12.46 7.63 4.91
N ASP A 17 11.97 8.34 3.90
CA ASP A 17 12.54 9.57 3.36
C ASP A 17 11.40 10.35 2.65
N ASP A 18 11.18 11.58 3.11
CA ASP A 18 10.06 12.43 2.66
C ASP A 18 10.19 12.88 1.19
N SER A 19 11.34 12.66 0.57
CA SER A 19 11.54 12.89 -0.87
C SER A 19 10.87 11.84 -1.76
N TYR A 20 10.35 10.75 -1.19
CA TYR A 20 9.59 9.73 -1.92
C TYR A 20 8.08 9.92 -1.83
N ASP A 21 7.38 9.50 -2.89
CA ASP A 21 5.96 9.16 -2.81
C ASP A 21 5.84 7.65 -2.59
N TYR A 22 5.30 7.24 -1.44
CA TYR A 22 5.10 5.84 -1.12
C TYR A 22 3.80 5.32 -1.70
N ILE A 23 3.87 4.16 -2.35
CA ILE A 23 2.72 3.47 -2.94
C ILE A 23 2.67 2.06 -2.36
N GLY A 24 1.57 1.72 -1.72
CA GLY A 24 1.33 0.36 -1.22
C GLY A 24 0.79 -0.53 -2.33
N VAL A 25 1.39 -1.72 -2.53
CA VAL A 25 0.94 -2.72 -3.50
C VAL A 25 0.38 -3.91 -2.74
N ASP A 26 -0.91 -4.22 -2.96
CA ASP A 26 -1.67 -5.23 -2.21
C ASP A 26 -1.43 -5.10 -0.69
N SER A 27 -1.14 -6.20 0.01
CA SER A 27 -0.83 -6.20 1.45
C SER A 27 0.47 -5.47 1.81
N GLY A 28 1.29 -5.06 0.83
CA GLY A 28 2.38 -4.10 1.05
C GLY A 28 1.91 -2.73 1.53
N ALA A 29 0.65 -2.37 1.29
CA ALA A 29 0.04 -1.18 1.90
C ALA A 29 -0.07 -1.29 3.43
N LEU A 30 -0.28 -2.48 3.98
CA LEU A 30 -0.35 -2.68 5.43
C LEU A 30 1.00 -2.39 6.09
N LEU A 31 2.11 -2.79 5.44
CA LEU A 31 3.46 -2.50 5.92
C LEU A 31 3.71 -1.00 6.07
N LEU A 32 3.20 -0.19 5.12
CA LEU A 32 3.28 1.26 5.19
C LEU A 32 2.40 1.84 6.33
N MET A 33 1.18 1.31 6.52
CA MET A 33 0.30 1.73 7.62
C MET A 33 0.92 1.42 8.99
N GLU A 34 1.46 0.21 9.17
CA GLU A 34 2.10 -0.23 10.42
C GLU A 34 3.35 0.61 10.74
N ALA A 35 4.13 0.93 9.71
CA ALA A 35 5.28 1.83 9.83
C ALA A 35 4.88 3.31 10.02
N LYS A 36 3.59 3.65 9.97
CA LYS A 36 3.06 5.02 10.02
C LYS A 36 3.65 5.93 8.93
N ILE A 37 3.98 5.35 7.79
CA ILE A 37 4.52 6.08 6.64
C ILE A 37 3.34 6.58 5.81
N PRO A 38 3.22 7.90 5.56
CA PRO A 38 2.16 8.43 4.71
C PRO A 38 2.30 7.88 3.28
N MET A 39 1.30 7.13 2.83
CA MET A 39 1.25 6.64 1.46
C MET A 39 0.35 7.53 0.60
N ARG A 40 0.75 7.71 -0.66
CA ARG A 40 0.00 8.49 -1.64
C ARG A 40 -1.29 7.78 -2.04
N PHE A 41 -1.18 6.49 -2.34
CA PHE A 41 -2.31 5.60 -2.61
C PHE A 41 -1.88 4.13 -2.43
N ALA A 42 -2.86 3.25 -2.32
CA ALA A 42 -2.68 1.81 -2.41
C ALA A 42 -3.27 1.27 -3.72
N VAL A 43 -2.62 0.29 -4.33
CA VAL A 43 -3.04 -0.35 -5.59
C VAL A 43 -3.03 -1.87 -5.44
N GLY A 44 -4.08 -2.53 -5.93
CA GLY A 44 -4.23 -3.98 -5.77
C GLY A 44 -5.64 -4.47 -6.01
N ASP A 45 -5.85 -5.77 -5.94
CA ASP A 45 -7.18 -6.37 -5.86
C ASP A 45 -7.63 -6.61 -4.41
N PHE A 46 -6.65 -6.61 -3.50
CA PHE A 46 -6.75 -6.70 -2.04
C PHE A 46 -7.44 -7.97 -1.55
N ASP A 47 -7.39 -9.06 -2.34
CA ASP A 47 -8.02 -10.33 -2.00
C ASP A 47 -7.36 -11.07 -0.81
N SER A 48 -6.13 -10.67 -0.48
CA SER A 48 -5.33 -11.19 0.62
C SER A 48 -5.53 -10.47 1.96
N MET A 49 -6.33 -9.40 1.99
CA MET A 49 -6.63 -8.64 3.22
C MET A 49 -7.92 -9.11 3.88
N THR A 50 -7.96 -9.02 5.22
CA THR A 50 -9.21 -9.10 5.97
C THR A 50 -10.04 -7.83 5.78
N GLU A 51 -11.34 -7.93 6.07
CA GLU A 51 -12.26 -6.78 6.00
C GLU A 51 -11.81 -5.63 6.93
N ASP A 52 -11.37 -5.95 8.14
CA ASP A 52 -10.87 -4.96 9.11
C ASP A 52 -9.62 -4.24 8.60
N GLU A 53 -8.68 -4.96 7.98
CA GLU A 53 -7.47 -4.39 7.38
C GLU A 53 -7.82 -3.48 6.20
N PHE A 54 -8.74 -3.93 5.36
CA PHE A 54 -9.19 -3.16 4.20
C PHE A 54 -9.93 -1.88 4.61
N GLN A 55 -10.79 -1.94 5.63
CA GLN A 55 -11.46 -0.76 6.18
C GLN A 55 -10.47 0.25 6.77
N ARG A 56 -9.44 -0.22 7.48
CA ARG A 56 -8.36 0.66 7.98
C ARG A 56 -7.62 1.31 6.81
N LEU A 57 -7.32 0.56 5.75
CA LEU A 57 -6.68 1.09 4.56
C LEU A 57 -7.53 2.15 3.86
N GLN A 58 -8.83 1.93 3.74
CA GLN A 58 -9.79 2.90 3.18
C GLN A 58 -9.83 4.21 3.97
N GLY A 59 -9.70 4.15 5.29
CA GLY A 59 -9.63 5.33 6.14
C GLY A 59 -8.29 6.08 6.09
N THR A 60 -7.25 5.45 5.53
CA THR A 60 -5.86 5.96 5.58
C THR A 60 -5.43 6.62 4.28
N CYS A 61 -5.81 6.07 3.11
CA CYS A 61 -5.34 6.58 1.83
C CYS A 61 -6.34 6.33 0.68
N GLN A 62 -6.05 6.93 -0.48
CA GLN A 62 -6.79 6.62 -1.70
C GLN A 62 -6.49 5.18 -2.14
N ILE A 63 -7.53 4.44 -2.52
CA ILE A 63 -7.41 3.07 -3.04
C ILE A 63 -7.69 3.05 -4.55
N ILE A 64 -6.78 2.45 -5.31
CA ILE A 64 -6.95 2.14 -6.74
C ILE A 64 -7.14 0.63 -6.86
N ARG A 65 -8.40 0.20 -6.92
CA ARG A 65 -8.75 -1.22 -7.00
C ARG A 65 -8.72 -1.71 -8.44
N HIS A 66 -7.98 -2.79 -8.70
CA HIS A 66 -8.01 -3.50 -9.98
C HIS A 66 -8.95 -4.71 -9.91
N PRO A 67 -9.62 -5.07 -11.03
CA PRO A 67 -10.47 -6.25 -11.07
C PRO A 67 -9.64 -7.51 -10.86
N VAL A 68 -10.11 -8.37 -9.94
CA VAL A 68 -9.53 -9.70 -9.70
C VAL A 68 -9.59 -10.48 -11.01
N THR A 69 -8.46 -10.68 -11.67
CA THR A 69 -8.40 -11.48 -12.90
C THR A 69 -7.85 -12.86 -12.56
N LYS A 70 -8.73 -13.74 -12.07
CA LYS A 70 -8.38 -15.17 -11.93
C LYS A 70 -8.31 -15.76 -13.34
N LYS A 71 -7.12 -16.17 -13.79
CA LYS A 71 -6.92 -16.98 -15.00
C LYS A 71 -7.27 -18.44 -14.73
#